data_AF-M7MM95-F1
#
_entry.id   AF-M7MM95-F1
#
_cell.length_a   1.000
_cell.length_b   1.000
_cell.length_c   1.000
_cell.angle_alpha   90.00
_cell.angle_beta   90.00
_cell.angle_gamma   90.00
#
_symmetry.space_group_name_H-M   'P 1'
#
loop_
_entity.id
_entity.type
_entity.pdbx_description
1 polymer ?
#
loop_
_entity_poly.entity_id
_entity_poly.type
_entity_poly.pdbx_seq_one_letter_code
_entity_poly.pdbx_strand_id
1 'polypeptide(L)'
;MKKCIFFIAFLITAVSFAQQERELKLNKDTNLIEVTYYHDNGAISQTGTYTLDGKLQGKWLSFDAEGNKLVSANYDNGKKVGKWFYWSGKILKEVDYSNNAISSVSEWTNKSTIALRD
;
A
#
# COMPACT_ATOMS: atom_id res chain seq x y z
N MET A 1 40.10 -26.30 -17.42
CA MET A 1 38.64 -26.06 -17.36
C MET A 1 38.15 -26.13 -15.90
N LYS A 2 38.46 -25.14 -15.06
CA LYS A 2 38.01 -25.09 -13.64
C LYS A 2 37.72 -23.68 -13.10
N LYS A 3 37.85 -22.62 -13.93
CA LYS A 3 37.70 -21.23 -13.49
C LYS A 3 36.31 -20.62 -13.78
N CYS A 4 35.49 -21.26 -14.60
CA CYS A 4 34.15 -20.76 -14.96
C CYS A 4 33.07 -21.10 -13.92
N ILE A 5 33.26 -22.14 -13.10
CA ILE A 5 32.26 -22.60 -12.12
C ILE A 5 32.13 -21.59 -10.95
N PHE A 6 33.22 -20.89 -10.58
CA PHE A 6 33.18 -19.91 -9.49
C PHE A 6 32.43 -18.61 -9.84
N PHE A 7 32.36 -18.23 -11.12
CA PHE A 7 31.61 -17.02 -11.53
C PHE A 7 30.09 -17.21 -11.49
N ILE A 8 29.61 -18.43 -11.73
CA ILE A 8 28.17 -18.73 -11.74
C ILE A 8 27.59 -18.74 -10.31
N ALA A 9 28.36 -19.24 -9.33
CA ALA A 9 27.92 -19.27 -7.94
C ALA A 9 27.72 -17.87 -7.33
N PHE A 10 28.54 -16.89 -7.72
CA PHE A 10 28.43 -15.50 -7.24
C PHE A 10 27.22 -14.75 -7.84
N LEU A 11 26.84 -15.10 -9.09
CA LEU A 11 25.65 -14.54 -9.75
C LEU A 11 24.35 -15.03 -9.11
N ILE A 12 24.28 -16.31 -8.69
CA ILE A 12 23.07 -16.88 -8.08
C ILE A 12 22.77 -16.23 -6.72
N THR A 13 23.78 -15.94 -5.90
CA THR A 13 23.58 -15.31 -4.58
C THR A 13 23.09 -13.87 -4.69
N ALA A 14 23.47 -13.11 -5.72
CA ALA A 14 23.05 -11.73 -5.90
C ALA A 14 21.59 -11.60 -6.34
N VAL A 15 21.07 -12.58 -7.11
CA VAL A 15 19.68 -12.55 -7.61
C VAL A 15 18.67 -12.84 -6.50
N SER A 16 19.03 -13.64 -5.49
CA SER A 16 18.13 -13.97 -4.37
C SER A 16 17.76 -12.78 -3.48
N PHE A 17 18.55 -11.71 -3.47
CA PHE A 17 18.25 -10.50 -2.69
C PHE A 17 17.32 -9.51 -3.43
N ALA A 18 16.99 -9.75 -4.70
CA ALA A 18 16.28 -8.78 -5.52
C ALA A 18 14.74 -8.88 -5.44
N GLN A 19 14.18 -9.99 -4.94
CA GLN A 19 12.74 -10.18 -4.85
C GLN A 19 12.33 -10.19 -3.38
N GLN A 20 11.96 -9.03 -2.84
CA GLN A 20 11.31 -9.00 -1.53
C GLN A 20 9.91 -9.60 -1.68
N GLU A 21 9.71 -10.81 -1.15
CA GLU A 21 8.45 -11.51 -1.22
C GLU A 21 7.39 -10.79 -0.37
N ARG A 22 6.18 -10.63 -0.90
CA ARG A 22 5.02 -10.15 -0.13
C ARG A 22 4.54 -11.23 0.83
N GLU A 23 4.04 -10.83 2.00
CA GLU A 23 3.42 -11.78 2.91
C GLU A 23 1.95 -11.98 2.56
N LEU A 24 1.51 -13.25 2.54
CA LEU A 24 0.13 -13.65 2.29
C LEU A 24 -0.35 -14.59 3.39
N LYS A 25 -1.51 -14.29 3.99
CA LYS A 25 -2.10 -15.12 5.04
C LYS A 25 -3.60 -15.29 4.81
N LEU A 26 -4.06 -16.53 4.67
CA LEU A 26 -5.49 -16.82 4.60
C LEU A 26 -6.11 -16.74 5.99
N ASN A 27 -7.09 -15.85 6.15
CA ASN A 27 -7.95 -15.78 7.32
C ASN A 27 -9.14 -16.76 7.12
N LYS A 28 -9.17 -17.83 7.92
CA LYS A 28 -10.18 -18.90 7.79
C LYS A 28 -11.58 -18.48 8.22
N ASP A 29 -11.70 -17.46 9.07
CA ASP A 29 -12.98 -16.99 9.59
C ASP A 29 -13.68 -16.08 8.57
N THR A 30 -12.90 -15.24 7.87
CA THR A 30 -13.42 -14.29 6.86
C THR A 30 -13.33 -14.80 5.43
N ASN A 31 -12.58 -15.87 5.17
CA ASN A 31 -12.21 -16.35 3.83
C ASN A 31 -11.52 -15.29 2.96
N LEU A 32 -10.76 -14.39 3.59
CA LEU A 32 -9.96 -13.37 2.92
C LEU A 32 -8.47 -13.67 3.04
N ILE A 33 -7.72 -13.31 2.01
CA ILE A 33 -6.26 -13.39 1.98
C ILE A 33 -5.72 -12.03 2.40
N GLU A 34 -5.22 -11.94 3.62
CA GLU A 34 -4.48 -10.78 4.13
C GLU A 34 -3.14 -10.69 3.41
N VAL A 35 -2.78 -9.48 2.96
CA VAL A 35 -1.53 -9.21 2.26
C VAL A 35 -0.78 -8.05 2.89
N THR A 36 0.54 -8.20 2.98
CA THR A 36 1.47 -7.13 3.33
C THR A 36 2.54 -7.03 2.23
N TYR A 37 2.66 -5.83 1.66
CA TYR A 37 3.73 -5.47 0.75
C TYR A 37 4.75 -4.61 1.49
N TYR A 38 5.99 -4.67 1.03
CA TYR A 38 7.11 -3.95 1.63
C TYR A 38 7.80 -3.05 0.60
N HIS A 39 8.45 -2.01 1.10
CA HIS A 39 9.44 -1.21 0.38
C HIS A 39 10.79 -1.92 0.41
N ASP A 40 11.71 -1.50 -0.46
CA ASP A 40 13.08 -2.03 -0.55
C ASP A 40 13.87 -1.92 0.76
N ASN A 41 13.48 -0.97 1.64
CA ASN A 41 14.08 -0.78 2.96
C ASN A 41 13.48 -1.70 4.05
N GLY A 42 12.54 -2.59 3.71
CA GLY A 42 11.86 -3.48 4.65
C GLY A 42 10.63 -2.88 5.34
N ALA A 43 10.36 -1.58 5.18
CA ALA A 43 9.16 -0.95 5.75
C ALA A 43 7.90 -1.40 5.01
N ILE A 44 6.76 -1.43 5.69
CA ILE A 44 5.48 -1.79 5.07
C ILE A 44 5.12 -0.72 4.03
N SER A 45 4.90 -1.14 2.78
CA SER A 45 4.42 -0.25 1.72
C SER A 45 2.91 -0.26 1.61
N GLN A 46 2.28 -1.44 1.74
CA GLN A 46 0.83 -1.58 1.63
C GLN A 46 0.31 -2.74 2.46
N THR A 47 -0.91 -2.59 2.98
CA THR A 47 -1.66 -3.69 3.60
C THR A 47 -3.10 -3.71 3.09
N GLY A 48 -3.68 -4.91 3.01
CA GLY A 48 -5.06 -5.06 2.61
C GLY A 48 -5.49 -6.52 2.58
N THR A 49 -6.65 -6.75 1.96
CA THR A 49 -7.16 -8.12 1.79
C THR A 49 -7.67 -8.36 0.38
N TYR A 50 -7.52 -9.60 -0.07
CA TYR A 50 -8.14 -10.12 -1.28
C TYR A 50 -9.20 -11.16 -0.95
N THR A 51 -10.22 -11.26 -1.78
CA THR A 51 -11.09 -12.43 -1.86
C THR A 51 -10.33 -13.64 -2.42
N LEU A 52 -10.91 -14.84 -2.28
CA LEU A 52 -10.32 -16.07 -2.83
C LEU A 52 -10.20 -16.05 -4.37
N ASP A 53 -11.03 -15.27 -5.07
CA ASP A 53 -10.95 -15.03 -6.51
C ASP A 53 -10.03 -13.85 -6.89
N GLY A 54 -9.27 -13.30 -5.93
CA GLY A 54 -8.21 -12.33 -6.17
C GLY A 54 -8.67 -10.88 -6.30
N LYS A 55 -9.89 -10.54 -5.87
CA LYS A 55 -10.40 -9.16 -5.90
C LYS A 55 -10.13 -8.43 -4.59
N LEU A 56 -9.92 -7.12 -4.66
CA LEU A 56 -9.70 -6.28 -3.48
C LEU A 56 -10.96 -6.28 -2.60
N GLN A 57 -10.77 -6.52 -1.31
CA GLN A 57 -11.84 -6.48 -0.31
C GLN A 57 -11.41 -5.65 0.90
N GLY A 58 -12.37 -4.95 1.50
CA GLY A 58 -12.20 -4.23 2.75
C GLY A 58 -11.23 -3.05 2.64
N LYS A 59 -10.58 -2.75 3.77
CA LYS A 59 -9.70 -1.59 3.90
C LYS A 59 -8.32 -1.89 3.32
N TRP A 60 -7.82 -0.95 2.52
CA TRP A 60 -6.48 -0.95 1.95
C TRP A 60 -5.72 0.28 2.41
N LEU A 61 -4.49 0.07 2.87
CA LEU A 61 -3.61 1.13 3.35
C LEU A 61 -2.33 1.15 2.52
N SER A 62 -1.82 2.34 2.24
CA SER A 62 -0.50 2.54 1.62
C SER A 62 0.30 3.54 2.46
N PHE A 63 1.61 3.33 2.51
CA PHE A 63 2.55 4.10 3.31
C PHE A 63 3.77 4.51 2.48
N ASP A 64 4.43 5.61 2.85
CA ASP A 64 5.75 5.97 2.32
C ASP A 64 6.87 5.12 2.95
N ALA A 65 8.11 5.35 2.54
CA ALA A 65 9.27 4.58 3.01
C ALA A 65 9.57 4.81 4.49
N GLU A 66 9.08 5.92 5.05
CA GLU A 66 9.18 6.30 6.46
C GLU A 66 8.00 5.77 7.30
N GLY A 67 7.00 5.14 6.68
CA GLY A 67 5.82 4.57 7.34
C GLY A 67 4.66 5.56 7.54
N ASN A 68 4.72 6.77 6.98
CA ASN A 68 3.59 7.69 7.00
C ASN A 68 2.52 7.22 6.02
N LYS A 69 1.26 7.35 6.41
CA LYS A 69 0.13 6.94 5.59
C LYS A 69 -0.04 7.86 4.38
N LEU A 70 -0.08 7.28 3.19
CA LEU A 70 -0.33 7.97 1.92
C LEU A 70 -1.77 7.77 1.44
N VAL A 71 -2.32 6.57 1.63
CA VAL A 71 -3.67 6.23 1.15
C VAL A 71 -4.41 5.36 2.16
N SER A 72 -5.72 5.59 2.30
CA SER A 72 -6.67 4.72 2.98
C SER A 72 -7.86 4.57 2.05
N ALA A 73 -8.01 3.38 1.48
CA ALA A 73 -9.04 3.03 0.52
C ALA A 73 -9.96 1.96 1.11
N ASN A 74 -11.17 1.86 0.58
CA ASN A 74 -12.08 0.77 0.86
C ASN A 74 -12.59 0.16 -0.45
N TYR A 75 -12.61 -1.16 -0.49
CA TYR A 75 -13.07 -1.93 -1.62
C TYR A 75 -14.16 -2.92 -1.22
N ASP A 76 -15.06 -3.16 -2.16
CA ASP A 76 -16.04 -4.23 -2.10
C ASP A 76 -16.03 -5.00 -3.42
N ASN A 77 -15.55 -6.24 -3.36
CA ASN A 77 -15.43 -7.16 -4.49
C ASN A 77 -14.73 -6.52 -5.70
N GLY A 78 -13.62 -5.82 -5.45
CA GLY A 78 -12.84 -5.10 -6.45
C GLY A 78 -13.35 -3.70 -6.81
N LYS A 79 -14.51 -3.28 -6.31
CA LYS A 79 -15.06 -1.93 -6.56
C LYS A 79 -14.61 -0.96 -5.48
N LYS A 80 -14.28 0.27 -5.86
CA LYS A 80 -14.05 1.38 -4.94
C LYS A 80 -15.37 1.78 -4.29
N VAL A 81 -15.40 1.79 -2.96
CA VAL A 81 -16.57 2.16 -2.17
C VAL A 81 -16.17 3.03 -0.97
N GLY A 82 -17.11 3.86 -0.51
CA GLY A 82 -16.96 4.73 0.65
C GLY A 82 -15.85 5.75 0.50
N LYS A 83 -15.46 6.32 1.65
CA LYS A 83 -14.47 7.39 1.72
C LYS A 83 -13.06 6.86 1.55
N TRP A 84 -12.35 7.47 0.61
CA TRP A 84 -10.94 7.27 0.37
C TRP A 84 -10.18 8.52 0.76
N PHE A 85 -9.07 8.33 1.43
CA PHE A 85 -8.23 9.43 1.91
C PHE A 85 -6.87 9.34 1.25
N TYR A 86 -6.39 10.47 0.75
CA TYR A 86 -5.08 10.64 0.13
C TYR A 86 -4.35 11.74 0.88
N TRP A 87 -3.18 11.41 1.43
CA TRP A 87 -2.32 12.35 2.14
C TRP A 87 -1.14 12.72 1.24
N SER A 88 -0.88 14.02 1.11
CA SER A 88 0.27 14.55 0.37
C SER A 88 0.79 15.79 1.08
N GLY A 89 1.84 15.63 1.88
CA GLY A 89 2.39 16.70 2.71
C GLY A 89 1.33 17.24 3.69
N LYS A 90 0.96 18.52 3.55
CA LYS A 90 -0.06 19.18 4.39
C LYS A 90 -1.49 19.10 3.84
N ILE A 91 -1.67 18.40 2.71
CA ILE A 91 -2.94 18.26 2.02
C ILE A 91 -3.53 16.90 2.37
N LEU A 92 -4.80 16.91 2.77
CA LEU A 92 -5.65 15.73 2.83
C LEU A 92 -6.73 15.87 1.76
N LYS A 93 -6.89 14.87 0.90
CA LYS A 93 -8.00 14.77 -0.05
C LYS A 93 -8.88 13.59 0.34
N GLU A 94 -10.16 13.84 0.56
CA GLU A 94 -11.19 12.81 0.70
C GLU A 94 -11.95 12.70 -0.62
N VAL A 95 -12.11 11.48 -1.10
CA VAL A 95 -12.95 11.17 -2.25
C VAL A 95 -13.94 10.11 -1.80
N ASP A 96 -15.23 10.42 -1.87
CA ASP A 96 -16.27 9.44 -1.60
C ASP A 96 -16.59 8.68 -2.89
N TYR A 97 -16.51 7.35 -2.84
CA TYR A 97 -16.79 6.48 -3.97
C TYR A 97 -18.07 5.67 -3.75
N SER A 98 -18.87 5.55 -4.81
CA SER A 98 -19.98 4.61 -4.88
C SER A 98 -19.84 3.79 -6.16
N ASN A 99 -19.55 2.48 -6.01
CA ASN A 99 -19.39 1.56 -7.13
C ASN A 99 -18.44 2.09 -8.22
N ASN A 100 -17.22 2.48 -7.84
CA ASN A 100 -16.20 3.10 -8.70
C ASN A 100 -16.48 4.54 -9.19
N ALA A 101 -17.70 5.05 -9.02
CA ALA A 101 -18.01 6.45 -9.34
C ALA A 101 -17.67 7.37 -8.17
N ILE A 102 -17.18 8.57 -8.47
CA ILE A 102 -16.94 9.60 -7.46
C ILE A 102 -18.29 10.26 -7.12
N SER A 103 -18.65 10.20 -5.85
CA SER A 103 -19.81 10.86 -5.26
C SER A 103 -19.47 12.30 -4.85
N SER A 104 -18.32 12.49 -4.20
CA SER A 104 -17.85 13.82 -3.79
C SER A 104 -16.34 13.86 -3.61
N VAL A 105 -15.78 15.07 -3.64
CA VAL A 105 -14.36 15.34 -3.39
C VAL A 105 -14.25 16.52 -2.44
N SER A 106 -13.49 16.34 -1.35
CA SER A 106 -13.15 17.39 -0.40
C SER A 106 -11.63 17.47 -0.24
N GLU A 107 -11.09 18.66 -0.08
CA GLU A 107 -9.65 18.89 0.14
C GLU A 107 -9.45 19.80 1.35
N TRP A 108 -8.57 19.39 2.26
CA TRP A 108 -8.19 20.16 3.43
C TRP A 108 -6.70 20.46 3.41
N THR A 109 -6.36 21.73 3.56
CA THR A 109 -4.99 22.20 3.79
C THR A 109 -4.87 22.65 5.24
N ASN A 110 -3.90 22.14 6.00
CA ASN A 110 -3.62 22.71 7.32
C ASN A 110 -2.89 24.06 7.15
N LYS A 111 -3.65 25.15 7.08
CA LYS A 111 -3.11 26.52 7.18
C LYS A 111 -2.85 26.80 8.66
N SER A 112 -1.64 26.50 9.12
CA SER A 112 -1.11 27.10 10.34
C SER A 112 -0.87 28.58 10.03
N THR A 113 -1.88 29.42 10.24
CA THR A 113 -1.72 30.87 10.13
C THR A 113 -0.71 31.30 11.19
N ILE A 114 0.40 31.88 10.73
CA ILE A 114 1.42 32.55 11.54
C ILE A 114 0.71 33.61 12.38
N ALA A 115 0.57 33.39 13.69
CA ALA A 115 0.29 34.47 14.63
C ALA A 115 1.62 35.15 14.93
N LEU A 116 2.06 36.05 14.03
CA LEU A 116 2.87 37.18 14.46
C LEU A 116 1.91 38.09 15.20
N ARG A 117 2.13 38.27 16.50
CA ARG A 117 1.57 39.38 17.25
C ARG A 117 2.75 40.18 17.79
N ASP A 118 2.76 41.45 17.40
CA ASP A 118 3.75 42.48 17.68
C ASP A 118 4.08 42.64 19.17
#